data_AF-A0ABD0QIL2-F1
#
_entry.id   AF-A0ABD0QIL2-F1
#
_cell.length_a   1.000
_cell.length_b   1.000
_cell.length_c   1.000
_cell.angle_alpha   90.00
_cell.angle_beta   90.00
_cell.angle_gamma   90.00
#
_symmetry.space_group_name_H-M   'P 1'
#
loop_
_entity.id
_entity.type
_entity.pdbx_description
1 polymer ?
#
loop_
_entity_poly.entity_id
_entity_poly.type
_entity_poly.pdbx_seq_one_letter_code
_entity_poly.pdbx_strand_id
1 'polypeptide(L)'
;VSAQCVLRVLIITEEMLSSSITVRLQNMSQEHFLSPLLTHFLEGVSAVLSVSPDDVFVFNVQPDADAGKVLNVSFSAALPGGQFFPSEALEEQLYLNRPRLNALAHME
;
A
#
# COMPACT_ATOMS: atom_id res chain seq x y z
N VAL A 1 15.72 -12.28 -22.86
CA VAL A 1 15.06 -11.73 -21.65
C VAL A 1 13.88 -10.91 -22.11
N SER A 2 12.67 -11.19 -21.62
CA SER A 2 11.45 -10.42 -21.91
C SER A 2 10.76 -10.11 -20.58
N ALA A 3 10.31 -8.87 -20.40
CA ALA A 3 9.51 -8.45 -19.25
C ALA A 3 8.09 -8.14 -19.71
N GLN A 4 7.09 -8.49 -18.91
CA GLN A 4 5.70 -8.12 -19.15
C GLN A 4 5.38 -6.91 -18.28
N CYS A 5 5.04 -5.79 -18.90
CA CYS A 5 4.59 -4.58 -18.21
C CYS A 5 3.07 -4.47 -18.38
N VAL A 6 2.34 -4.30 -17.29
CA VAL A 6 0.89 -4.08 -17.32
C VAL A 6 0.62 -2.64 -16.90
N LEU A 7 0.12 -1.82 -17.82
CA LEU A 7 -0.36 -0.48 -17.51
C LEU A 7 -1.84 -0.57 -17.12
N ARG A 8 -2.15 -0.39 -15.83
CA ARG A 8 -3.52 -0.22 -15.36
C ARG A 8 -3.84 1.27 -15.27
N VAL A 9 -4.88 1.69 -15.97
CA VAL A 9 -5.38 3.08 -15.92
C VAL A 9 -6.67 3.06 -15.11
N LEU A 10 -6.68 3.80 -14.01
CA LEU A 10 -7.84 3.96 -13.14
C LEU A 10 -8.09 5.46 -12.94
N ILE A 11 -9.37 5.86 -12.97
CA ILE A 11 -9.75 7.22 -12.61
C ILE A 11 -9.62 7.34 -11.10
N ILE A 12 -8.74 8.22 -10.63
CA ILE A 12 -8.63 8.56 -9.21
C ILE A 12 -9.82 9.45 -8.87
N THR A 13 -10.72 8.95 -8.02
CA THR A 13 -11.89 9.69 -7.55
C THR A 13 -11.55 10.49 -6.29
N GLU A 14 -12.36 11.51 -5.99
CA GLU A 14 -12.23 12.27 -4.74
C GLU A 14 -12.41 11.37 -3.51
N GLU A 15 -13.38 10.45 -3.56
CA GLU A 15 -13.62 9.45 -2.52
C GLU A 15 -12.39 8.57 -2.26
N MET A 16 -11.68 8.16 -3.31
CA MET A 16 -10.46 7.36 -3.17
C MET A 16 -9.36 8.13 -2.44
N LEU A 17 -9.20 9.42 -2.76
CA LEU A 17 -8.18 10.27 -2.13
C LEU A 17 -8.54 10.61 -0.68
N SER A 18 -9.81 10.89 -0.39
CA SER A 18 -10.28 11.15 0.98
C SER A 18 -10.24 9.91 1.86
N SER A 19 -10.40 8.73 1.26
CA SER A 19 -10.37 7.41 1.92
C SER A 19 -8.98 6.76 1.86
N SER A 20 -7.93 7.58 1.82
CA SER A 20 -6.55 7.11 1.72
C SER A 20 -5.75 7.46 2.96
N ILE A 21 -4.68 6.69 3.15
CA ILE A 21 -3.73 6.89 4.24
C ILE A 21 -2.31 6.86 3.70
N THR A 22 -1.35 7.36 4.47
CA THR A 22 0.07 7.29 4.12
C THR A 22 0.85 6.53 5.19
N VAL A 23 1.52 5.46 4.79
CA VAL A 23 2.42 4.69 5.66
C VAL A 23 3.87 5.08 5.41
N ARG A 24 4.66 5.09 6.49
CA ARG A 24 6.08 5.44 6.46
C ARG A 24 6.93 4.19 6.63
N LEU A 25 7.56 3.74 5.54
CA LEU A 25 8.45 2.58 5.54
C LEU A 25 9.87 3.02 5.87
N GLN A 26 10.41 2.52 6.97
CA GLN A 26 11.77 2.84 7.43
C GLN A 26 12.81 2.00 6.68
N ASN A 27 13.99 2.58 6.46
CA ASN A 27 15.10 1.95 5.74
C ASN A 27 14.71 1.39 4.35
N MET A 28 13.79 2.07 3.67
CA MET A 28 13.21 1.63 2.40
C MET A 28 13.53 2.61 1.28
N SER A 29 14.00 2.12 0.13
CA SER A 29 14.17 2.91 -1.08
C SER A 29 13.00 2.69 -2.04
N GLN A 30 12.73 3.69 -2.88
CA GLN A 30 11.66 3.59 -3.87
C GLN A 30 11.88 2.44 -4.87
N GLU A 31 13.11 2.27 -5.35
CA GLU A 31 13.47 1.22 -6.30
C GLU A 31 13.21 -0.18 -5.72
N HIS A 32 13.67 -0.40 -4.48
CA HIS A 32 13.50 -1.69 -3.81
C HIS A 32 12.03 -1.97 -3.44
N PHE A 33 11.29 -0.93 -3.09
CA PHE A 33 9.85 -1.05 -2.86
C PHE A 33 9.11 -1.44 -4.13
N LEU A 34 9.31 -0.71 -5.23
CA LEU A 34 8.58 -0.96 -6.48
C LEU A 34 8.92 -2.31 -7.11
N SER A 35 10.13 -2.83 -6.87
CA SER A 35 10.51 -4.19 -7.22
C SER A 35 11.58 -4.70 -6.24
N PRO A 36 11.33 -5.76 -5.46
CA PRO A 36 10.25 -6.76 -5.54
C PRO A 36 9.10 -6.59 -4.52
N LEU A 37 9.15 -5.59 -3.65
CA LEU A 37 8.32 -5.59 -2.43
C LEU A 37 6.89 -5.09 -2.61
N LEU A 38 6.56 -4.45 -3.73
CA LEU A 38 5.23 -3.92 -4.00
C LEU A 38 4.16 -5.01 -3.91
N THR A 39 4.41 -6.18 -4.51
CA THR A 39 3.49 -7.31 -4.45
C THR A 39 3.27 -7.79 -3.01
N HIS A 40 4.35 -7.96 -2.25
CA HIS A 40 4.29 -8.36 -0.84
C HIS A 40 3.53 -7.34 0.03
N PHE A 41 3.72 -6.05 -0.26
CA PHE A 41 2.97 -4.98 0.40
C PHE A 41 1.47 -5.11 0.13
N LEU A 42 1.06 -5.29 -1.14
CA LEU A 42 -0.34 -5.48 -1.51
C LEU A 42 -0.94 -6.73 -0.86
N GLU A 43 -0.21 -7.85 -0.85
CA GLU A 43 -0.62 -9.09 -0.19
C GLU A 43 -0.79 -8.92 1.33
N GLY A 44 0.17 -8.26 2.00
CA GLY A 44 0.10 -8.06 3.45
C GLY A 44 -1.03 -7.13 3.87
N VAL A 45 -1.23 -6.02 3.15
CA VAL A 45 -2.34 -5.09 3.40
C VAL A 45 -3.69 -5.76 3.13
N SER A 46 -3.83 -6.45 2.00
CA SER A 46 -5.09 -7.11 1.64
C SER A 46 -5.46 -8.23 2.63
N ALA A 47 -4.48 -8.98 3.14
CA ALA A 47 -4.70 -9.98 4.18
C ALA A 47 -5.21 -9.38 5.50
N VAL A 48 -4.69 -8.21 5.91
CA VAL A 48 -5.16 -7.48 7.10
C VAL A 48 -6.57 -6.96 6.92
N LEU A 49 -6.86 -6.40 5.74
CA LEU A 49 -8.17 -5.82 5.43
C LEU A 49 -9.21 -6.85 4.99
N SER A 50 -8.82 -8.10 4.80
CA SER A 50 -9.66 -9.19 4.29
C SER A 50 -10.31 -8.87 2.93
N VAL A 51 -9.52 -8.31 2.01
CA VAL A 51 -9.92 -7.98 0.62
C VAL A 51 -8.99 -8.62 -0.40
N SER A 52 -9.26 -8.46 -1.71
CA SER A 52 -8.34 -8.90 -2.76
C SER A 52 -7.13 -7.96 -2.84
N PRO A 53 -5.91 -8.44 -3.16
CA PRO A 53 -4.79 -7.57 -3.50
C PRO A 53 -5.07 -6.62 -4.67
N ASP A 54 -5.94 -7.03 -5.61
CA ASP A 54 -6.38 -6.18 -6.74
C ASP A 54 -7.28 -5.01 -6.30
N ASP A 55 -7.84 -5.06 -5.08
CA ASP A 55 -8.69 -4.01 -4.49
C ASP A 55 -7.89 -3.03 -3.62
N VAL A 56 -6.55 -3.16 -3.58
CA VAL A 56 -5.66 -2.22 -2.88
C VAL A 56 -4.96 -1.33 -3.91
N PHE A 57 -5.16 -0.03 -3.80
CA PHE A 57 -4.72 0.96 -4.78
C PHE A 57 -3.60 1.81 -4.19
N VAL A 58 -2.36 1.56 -4.64
CA VAL A 58 -1.20 2.42 -4.34
C VAL A 58 -1.11 3.48 -5.43
N PHE A 59 -1.23 4.75 -5.05
CA PHE A 59 -1.21 5.88 -5.99
C PHE A 59 -0.11 6.90 -5.70
N ASN A 60 0.57 6.81 -4.55
CA ASN A 60 1.75 7.64 -4.27
C ASN A 60 2.86 6.83 -3.61
N VAL A 61 4.08 6.96 -4.12
CA VAL A 61 5.30 6.35 -3.58
C VAL A 61 6.41 7.37 -3.68
N GLN A 62 6.77 7.99 -2.56
CA GLN A 62 7.70 9.12 -2.54
C GLN A 62 8.72 8.98 -1.42
N PRO A 63 10.03 9.11 -1.72
CA PRO A 63 11.04 9.18 -0.68
C PRO A 63 10.82 10.44 0.16
N ASP A 64 10.98 10.29 1.48
CA ASP A 64 10.99 11.42 2.39
C ASP A 64 12.33 12.17 2.24
N ALA A 65 12.28 13.41 1.77
CA ALA A 65 13.47 14.20 1.49
C ALA A 65 14.20 14.65 2.76
N ASP A 66 13.47 14.74 3.88
CA ASP A 66 13.96 15.28 5.15
C ASP A 66 14.33 14.16 6.14
N ALA A 67 13.66 13.00 6.05
CA ALA A 67 13.94 11.82 6.85
C ALA A 67 14.67 10.77 6.00
N GLY A 68 16.00 10.74 6.06
CA GLY A 68 16.83 9.81 5.29
C GLY A 68 16.33 8.35 5.34
N LYS A 69 16.36 7.67 4.18
CA LYS A 69 15.87 6.29 3.95
C LYS A 69 14.44 5.98 4.45
N VAL A 70 13.55 6.97 4.50
CA VAL A 70 12.11 6.73 4.70
C VAL A 70 11.39 6.82 3.37
N LEU A 71 10.46 5.90 3.12
CA LEU A 71 9.57 5.92 1.96
C LEU A 71 8.12 6.11 2.42
N ASN A 72 7.48 7.16 1.92
CA ASN A 72 6.07 7.43 2.14
C ASN A 72 5.26 6.75 1.02
N VAL A 73 4.34 5.87 1.40
CA VAL A 73 3.47 5.13 0.47
C VAL A 73 2.03 5.46 0.82
N SER A 74 1.30 6.06 -0.12
CA SER A 74 -0.13 6.34 0.05
C SER A 74 -0.98 5.36 -0.72
N PHE A 75 -1.99 4.83 -0.04
CA PHE A 75 -2.89 3.86 -0.62
C PHE A 75 -4.31 3.97 -0.06
N SER A 76 -5.25 3.40 -0.80
CA SER A 76 -6.63 3.14 -0.38
C SER A 76 -6.98 1.68 -0.68
N ALA A 77 -8.07 1.20 -0.08
CA ALA A 77 -8.59 -0.13 -0.37
C ALA A 77 -10.09 -0.05 -0.62
N ALA A 78 -10.58 -0.84 -1.57
CA ALA A 78 -12.00 -0.99 -1.84
C ALA A 78 -12.56 -2.25 -1.16
N LEU A 79 -13.76 -2.11 -0.62
CA LEU A 79 -14.60 -3.22 -0.21
C LEU A 79 -15.25 -3.89 -1.42
N PRO A 80 -15.63 -5.17 -1.31
CA PRO A 80 -16.48 -5.82 -2.29
C PRO A 80 -17.75 -4.99 -2.53
N GLY A 81 -17.95 -4.53 -3.76
CA GLY A 81 -19.04 -3.62 -4.12
C GLY A 81 -18.59 -2.20 -4.48
N GLY A 82 -17.29 -1.89 -4.37
CA GLY A 82 -16.68 -0.68 -4.93
C GLY A 82 -16.66 0.54 -4.02
N GLN A 83 -17.08 0.40 -2.76
CA GLN A 83 -16.93 1.43 -1.72
C GLN A 83 -15.54 1.39 -1.13
N PHE A 84 -14.95 2.53 -0.77
CA PHE A 84 -13.63 2.57 -0.14
C PHE A 84 -13.74 2.43 1.39
N PHE A 85 -12.71 1.82 2.00
CA PHE A 85 -12.59 1.85 3.46
C PHE A 85 -12.38 3.29 3.93
N PRO A 86 -13.08 3.77 4.97
CA PRO A 86 -12.75 5.03 5.62
C PRO A 86 -11.29 5.06 6.07
N SER A 87 -10.63 6.21 5.95
CA SER A 87 -9.22 6.36 6.30
C SER A 87 -8.96 6.01 7.77
N GLU A 88 -9.86 6.38 8.69
CA GLU A 88 -9.72 6.04 10.11
C GLU A 88 -9.78 4.52 10.35
N ALA A 89 -10.65 3.81 9.62
CA ALA A 89 -10.76 2.37 9.72
C ALA A 89 -9.52 1.67 9.14
N LEU A 90 -8.95 2.19 8.05
CA LEU A 90 -7.68 1.69 7.50
C LEU A 90 -6.54 1.84 8.52
N GLU A 91 -6.41 3.04 9.10
CA GLU A 91 -5.40 3.32 10.12
C GLU A 91 -5.55 2.38 11.33
N GLU A 92 -6.78 2.20 11.83
CA GLU A 92 -7.06 1.31 12.95
C GLU A 92 -6.66 -0.14 12.63
N GLN A 93 -7.07 -0.67 11.48
CA GLN A 93 -6.76 -2.06 11.09
C GLN A 93 -5.25 -2.31 10.98
N LEU A 94 -4.51 -1.37 10.39
CA LEU A 94 -3.06 -1.48 10.28
C LEU A 94 -2.37 -1.34 11.63
N TYR A 95 -2.85 -0.43 12.49
CA TYR A 95 -2.33 -0.26 13.83
C TYR A 95 -2.49 -1.54 14.65
N LEU A 96 -3.67 -2.14 14.62
CA LEU A 96 -3.97 -3.39 15.33
C LEU A 96 -3.16 -4.59 14.79
N ASN A 97 -2.91 -4.62 13.49
CA ASN A 97 -2.18 -5.70 12.83
C ASN A 97 -0.70 -5.40 12.58
N ARG A 98 -0.16 -4.31 13.15
CA ARG A 98 1.23 -3.89 12.97
C ARG A 98 2.27 -5.02 13.19
N PRO A 99 2.14 -5.90 14.21
CA PRO A 99 3.07 -7.02 14.37
C PRO A 99 3.02 -8.04 13.23
N ARG A 100 1.83 -8.29 12.67
CA ARG A 100 1.62 -9.21 11.54
C ARG A 100 2.19 -8.61 10.24
N LEU A 101 1.98 -7.32 10.03
CA LEU A 101 2.54 -6.60 8.88
C LEU A 101 4.07 -6.57 8.90
N ASN A 102 4.67 -6.36 10.06
CA ASN A 102 6.13 -6.43 10.22
C ASN A 102 6.68 -7.84 9.93
N ALA A 103 5.97 -8.89 10.33
CA ALA A 103 6.37 -10.27 10.05
C ALA A 103 6.34 -10.57 8.53
N LEU A 104 5.35 -10.04 7.80
CA LEU A 104 5.23 -10.17 6.35
C LEU A 104 6.29 -9.33 5.60
N ALA A 105 6.62 -8.14 6.12
CA ALA A 105 7.66 -7.27 5.56
C ALA A 105 9.09 -7.75 5.84
N HIS A 106 9.28 -8.79 6.66
CA HIS A 106 10.57 -9.42 6.98
C HIS A 106 10.71 -10.82 6.39
N MET A 107 9.82 -11.23 5.48
CA MET A 107 10.05 -12.42 4.68
C MET A 107 11.13 -12.09 3.63
N GLU A 108 12.38 -12.37 4.03
CA GLU A 108 13.62 -12.30 3.23
C GLU A 108 13.58 -13.19 1.97
#